data_AF-A0A257M3M8-F1
#
_entry.id   AF-A0A257M3M8-F1
#
_cell.length_a   1.000
_cell.length_b   1.000
_cell.length_c   1.000
_cell.angle_alpha   90.00
_cell.angle_beta   90.00
_cell.angle_gamma   90.00
#
_symmetry.space_group_name_H-M   'P 1'
#
loop_
_entity.id
_entity.type
_entity.pdbx_description
1 polymer ?
#
loop_
_entity_poly.entity_id
_entity_poly.type
_entity_poly.pdbx_seq_one_letter_code
_entity_poly.pdbx_strand_id
1 'polypeptide(L)' 'MFHGHASTAEAMEAMGEMAGKTARAGAIFALVGDLGAGKTHWTKGLARGLGHAG' A
#
# COMPACT_ATOMS: atom_id res chain seq x y z
N MET A 1 -7.52 9.83 -10.66
CA MET A 1 -6.21 10.08 -10.03
C MET A 1 -6.47 10.24 -8.54
N PHE A 2 -6.09 9.27 -7.71
CA PHE A 2 -6.28 9.35 -6.27
C PHE A 2 -5.20 10.28 -5.69
N HIS A 3 -5.60 11.36 -5.02
CA HIS A 3 -4.71 12.16 -4.17
C HIS A 3 -5.00 11.78 -2.72
N GLY A 4 -4.04 11.14 -2.07
CA GLY A 4 -4.09 10.76 -0.66
C GLY A 4 -2.80 11.16 0.03
N HIS A 5 -2.89 11.55 1.29
CA HIS A 5 -1.75 11.88 2.13
C HIS A 5 -1.81 11.02 3.39
N ALA A 6 -0.70 10.37 3.75
CA ALA A 6 -0.54 9.68 5.02
C ALA A 6 0.57 10.34 5.83
N SER A 7 0.24 10.65 7.08
CA SER A 7 1.17 11.25 8.04
C SER A 7 1.71 10.23 9.05
N THR A 8 1.27 8.97 8.96
CA THR A 8 1.73 7.86 9.82
C THR A 8 1.96 6.58 9.00
N ALA A 9 2.72 5.65 9.58
CA ALA A 9 2.98 4.35 8.97
C ALA A 9 1.69 3.50 8.85
N GLU A 10 0.82 3.56 9.86
CA GLU A 10 -0.45 2.84 9.91
C GLU A 10 -1.41 3.34 8.83
N ALA A 11 -1.45 4.66 8.59
CA ALA A 11 -2.23 5.24 7.49
C ALA A 11 -1.69 4.81 6.13
N MET A 12 -0.36 4.70 5.98
CA MET A 12 0.28 4.18 4.77
C MET A 12 -0.05 2.70 4.53
N GLU A 13 -0.04 1.88 5.59
CA GLU A 13 -0.49 0.49 5.55
C GLU A 13 -1.97 0.37 5.19
N ALA A 14 -2.86 1.19 5.78
CA ALA A 14 -4.28 1.17 5.47
C ALA A 14 -4.56 1.52 3.98
N MET A 15 -3.81 2.47 3.42
CA MET A 15 -3.90 2.77 1.98
C MET A 15 -3.46 1.59 1.12
N GLY A 16 -2.38 0.90 1.50
CA GLY A 16 -1.94 -0.33 0.83
C GLY A 16 -2.99 -1.44 0.91
N GLU A 17 -3.60 -1.63 2.09
CA GLU A 17 -4.63 -2.65 2.30
C GLU A 17 -5.87 -2.41 1.44
N MET A 18 -6.32 -1.16 1.34
CA MET A 18 -7.42 -0.78 0.45
C MET A 18 -7.08 -1.04 -1.02
N ALA A 19 -5.84 -0.75 -1.44
CA ALA A 19 -5.38 -1.09 -2.78
C ALA A 19 -5.39 -2.62 -3.02
N GLY A 20 -4.97 -3.42 -2.04
CA GLY A 20 -4.99 -4.88 -2.13
C GLY A 20 -6.40 -5.45 -2.27
N LYS A 21 -7.36 -4.97 -1.48
CA LYS A 21 -8.78 -5.38 -1.54
C LYS A 21 -9.46 -5.08 -2.87
N THR A 22 -8.96 -4.08 -3.59
CA THR A 22 -9.53 -3.62 -4.88
C THR A 22 -8.68 -3.99 -6.09
N ALA A 23 -7.51 -4.60 -5.87
CA ALA A 23 -6.63 -5.06 -6.93
C ALA A 23 -7.26 -6.21 -7.72
N ARG A 24 -6.99 -6.23 -9.02
CA ARG A 24 -7.36 -7.34 -9.91
C ARG A 24 -6.11 -8.14 -10.25
N ALA A 25 -6.29 -9.42 -10.60
CA ALA A 25 -5.20 -10.25 -11.08
C ALA A 25 -4.49 -9.58 -12.27
N GLY A 26 -3.16 -9.55 -12.24
CA GLY A 26 -2.33 -8.86 -13.24
C GLY A 26 -2.10 -7.36 -12.99
N ALA A 27 -2.59 -6.80 -11.88
CA ALA A 27 -2.27 -5.42 -11.52
C ALA A 27 -0.77 -5.23 -11.21
N ILE A 28 -0.22 -4.09 -11.63
CA ILE A 28 1.17 -3.69 -11.38
C ILE A 28 1.17 -2.38 -10.60
N PHE A 29 1.89 -2.36 -9.47
CA PHE A 29 2.04 -1.16 -8.62
C PHE A 29 3.51 -0.72 -8.63
N ALA A 30 3.76 0.49 -9.13
CA ALA A 30 5.08 1.12 -9.04
C ALA A 30 5.11 2.08 -7.82
N LEU A 31 6.02 1.83 -6.88
CA LEU A 31 6.21 2.68 -5.69
C LEU A 31 7.46 3.52 -5.85
N VAL A 32 7.28 4.84 -5.95
CA VAL A 32 8.37 5.80 -6.19
C VAL A 32 8.49 6.73 -4.98
N GLY A 33 9.73 6.99 -4.55
CA GLY A 33 10.04 7.89 -3.45
C GLY A 33 11.37 7.54 -2.80
N ASP A 34 11.90 8.44 -1.98
CA ASP A 34 13.20 8.28 -1.32
C ASP A 34 13.22 7.19 -0.24
N LEU A 35 14.40 6.93 0.33
CA LEU A 35 14.53 6.09 1.51
C LEU A 35 13.69 6.68 2.65
N GLY A 36 12.91 5.84 3.33
CA GLY A 36 12.00 6.29 4.39
C GLY A 36 10.64 6.83 3.92
N ALA A 37 10.40 6.97 2.61
CA ALA A 37 9.13 7.49 2.06
C ALA A 37 7.88 6.59 2.29
N GLY A 38 7.99 5.52 3.07
CA GLY A 38 6.84 4.66 3.42
C GLY A 38 6.49 3.57 2.41
N LYS A 39 7.27 3.38 1.33
CA LYS A 39 7.03 2.33 0.31
C LYS A 39 6.81 0.93 0.92
N THR A 40 7.67 0.52 1.85
CA THR A 40 7.55 -0.79 2.52
C THR A 40 6.32 -0.90 3.42
N HIS A 41 5.94 0.17 4.12
CA HIS A 41 4.70 0.20 4.91
C HIS A 41 3.49 0.02 3.99
N TRP A 42 3.45 0.71 2.86
CA TRP A 42 2.40 0.51 1.86
C TRP A 42 2.35 -0.94 1.35
N THR A 43 3.50 -1.56 1.04
CA THR A 43 3.55 -2.96 0.59
C THR A 43 3.04 -3.94 1.64
N LYS A 44 3.32 -3.72 2.93
CA LYS A 44 2.75 -4.55 4.02
C LYS A 44 1.24 -4.46 4.05
N GLY A 45 0.71 -3.25 3.92
CA GLY A 45 -0.72 -3.01 3.73
C GLY A 45 -1.28 -3.81 2.56
N LEU A 46 -0.66 -3.68 1.38
CA LEU A 46 -1.06 -4.39 0.17
C LEU A 46 -1.15 -5.89 0.40
N ALA A 47 -0.13 -6.49 1.02
CA ALA A 47 -0.10 -7.92 1.33
C ALA A 47 -1.29 -8.33 2.20
N ARG A 48 -1.59 -7.56 3.26
CA ARG A 48 -2.79 -7.80 4.11
C ARG A 48 -4.08 -7.70 3.30
N GLY A 49 -4.20 -6.70 2.42
CA GLY A 49 -5.36 -6.53 1.55
C GLY A 49 -5.58 -7.67 0.56
N LEU A 50 -4.51 -8.38 0.19
CA LEU A 50 -4.54 -9.59 -0.64
C LEU A 50 -4.78 -10.89 0.17
N GLY A 51 -4.91 -10.81 1.50
CA GLY A 51 -5.20 -11.94 2.38
C GLY A 51 -3.98 -12.55 3.09
N HIS A 52 -2.80 -11.93 3.05
CA HIS A 52 -1.63 -12.38 3.81
C HIS A 52 -1.66 -11.82 5.25
N ALA A 53 -1.75 -12.70 6.25
CA ALA A 53 -1.87 -12.32 7.66
C ALA A 53 -0.54 -12.23 8.43
N GLY A 54 0.60 -12.54 7.78
CA GLY A 54 1.92 -12.71 8.39
C GLY A 54 2.51 -14.06 8.06
#